data_AF-A0A354XBM5-F1
#
_entry.id   AF-A0A354XBM5-F1
#
_cell.length_a   1.000
_cell.length_b   1.000
_cell.length_c   1.000
_cell.angle_alpha   90.00
_cell.angle_beta   90.00
_cell.angle_gamma   90.00
#
_symmetry.space_group_name_H-M   'P 1'
#
loop_
_entity.id
_entity.type
_entity.pdbx_description
1 polymer ?
#
loop_
_entity_poly.entity_id
_entity_poly.type
_entity_poly.pdbx_seq_one_letter_code
_entity_poly.pdbx_strand_id
1 'polypeptide(L)'
;MEGAERHQEVTERESVQEKTVAAILSTAVFEHDENNPRIFRVHLAYGSKRLDCYVLKDTKVAGAMIESEQTKEKKEGETSLLYRALYHVLRGVANRLGEALSYTFVTENEKLIAWANTHGNEIFHWKKTTVDHESSLGSFSCEIFPTVSKRKAQQRKTHQKTEILLWEVREYFPG
;
A
#
# COMPACT_ATOMS: atom_id res chain seq x y z
N MET A 1 20.18 17.92 27.63
CA MET A 1 19.30 16.78 27.95
C MET A 1 18.11 16.65 26.97
N GLU A 2 17.83 17.64 26.11
CA GLU A 2 16.67 17.61 25.18
C GLU A 2 16.75 16.61 24.00
N GLY A 3 17.91 15.98 23.76
CA GLY A 3 18.08 15.05 22.63
C GLY A 3 17.55 13.63 22.89
N ALA A 4 17.54 13.17 24.15
CA ALA A 4 17.15 11.80 24.47
C ALA A 4 15.62 11.59 24.45
N GLU A 5 14.85 12.60 24.87
CA GLU A 5 13.39 12.54 24.93
C GLU A 5 12.77 12.56 23.52
N ARG A 6 13.32 13.36 22.59
CA ARG A 6 12.85 13.38 21.18
C ARG A 6 13.07 12.06 20.46
N HIS A 7 14.13 11.32 20.78
CA HIS A 7 14.40 10.03 20.16
C HIS A 7 13.45 8.92 20.64
N GLN A 8 13.04 8.95 21.91
CA GLN A 8 12.07 7.99 22.44
C GLN A 8 10.68 8.19 21.83
N GLU A 9 10.24 9.44 21.70
CA GLU A 9 8.91 9.76 21.14
C GLU A 9 8.78 9.36 19.65
N VAL A 10 9.83 9.54 18.85
CA VAL A 10 9.84 9.13 17.43
C VAL A 10 9.73 7.60 17.31
N THR A 11 10.50 6.87 18.14
CA THR A 11 10.52 5.40 18.13
C THR A 11 9.16 4.81 18.52
N GLU A 12 8.47 5.44 19.48
CA GLU A 12 7.14 4.99 19.91
C GLU A 12 6.08 5.23 18.83
N ARG A 13 6.10 6.40 18.18
CA ARG A 13 5.17 6.72 17.08
C ARG A 13 5.34 5.78 15.90
N GLU A 14 6.57 5.46 15.51
CA GLU A 14 6.85 4.48 14.45
C GLU A 14 6.32 3.09 14.84
N SER A 15 6.54 2.66 16.08
CA SER A 15 6.01 1.38 16.59
C SER A 15 4.48 1.31 16.53
N VAL A 16 3.78 2.39 16.84
CA VAL A 16 2.30 2.45 16.76
C VAL A 16 1.83 2.39 15.31
N GLN A 17 2.48 3.10 14.38
CA GLN A 17 2.14 3.06 12.97
C GLN A 17 2.33 1.66 12.38
N GLU A 18 3.45 0.99 12.68
CA GLU A 18 3.71 -0.37 12.21
C GLU A 18 2.67 -1.37 12.72
N LYS A 19 2.31 -1.30 14.01
CA LYS A 19 1.25 -2.14 14.58
C LYS A 19 -0.09 -1.90 13.89
N THR A 20 -0.38 -0.64 13.58
CA THR A 20 -1.63 -0.25 12.90
C THR A 20 -1.66 -0.76 11.47
N VAL A 21 -0.58 -0.60 10.72
CA VAL A 21 -0.44 -1.15 9.35
C VAL A 21 -0.59 -2.67 9.37
N ALA A 22 0.03 -3.37 10.33
CA ALA A 22 -0.12 -4.81 10.48
C ALA A 22 -1.58 -5.21 10.78
N ALA A 23 -2.29 -4.44 11.61
CA ALA A 23 -3.71 -4.66 11.88
C ALA A 23 -4.57 -4.46 10.62
N ILE A 24 -4.35 -3.39 9.86
CA ILE A 24 -5.05 -3.13 8.58
C ILE A 24 -4.85 -4.30 7.63
N LEU A 25 -3.60 -4.77 7.48
CA LEU A 25 -3.29 -5.88 6.60
C LEU A 25 -3.96 -7.18 7.07
N SER A 26 -4.02 -7.45 8.37
CA SER A 26 -4.68 -8.66 8.90
C SER A 26 -6.19 -8.74 8.65
N THR A 27 -6.81 -7.62 8.30
CA THR A 27 -8.24 -7.52 7.94
C THR A 27 -8.44 -7.23 6.46
N ALA A 28 -7.38 -7.29 5.64
CA ALA A 28 -7.48 -7.09 4.21
C ALA A 28 -8.34 -8.19 3.58
N VAL A 29 -9.23 -7.81 2.66
CA VAL A 29 -10.01 -8.77 1.88
C VAL A 29 -9.41 -8.84 0.49
N PHE A 30 -9.10 -10.05 0.04
CA PHE A 30 -8.53 -10.32 -1.27
C PHE A 30 -9.57 -11.01 -2.14
N GLU A 31 -9.79 -10.48 -3.33
CA GLU A 31 -10.82 -11.00 -4.25
C GLU A 31 -10.24 -11.22 -5.65
N HIS A 32 -10.76 -12.23 -6.33
CA HIS A 32 -10.60 -12.38 -7.76
C HIS A 32 -11.84 -11.86 -8.46
N ASP A 33 -11.62 -11.15 -9.57
CA ASP A 33 -12.72 -10.85 -10.45
C ASP A 33 -13.13 -12.14 -11.16
N GLU A 34 -14.30 -12.69 -10.82
CA GLU A 34 -14.82 -13.94 -11.39
C GLU A 34 -14.96 -13.86 -12.92
N ASN A 35 -15.21 -12.66 -13.44
CA ASN A 35 -15.34 -12.42 -14.88
C ASN A 35 -13.98 -12.17 -15.54
N ASN A 36 -12.95 -11.84 -14.77
CA ASN A 36 -11.61 -11.55 -15.27
C ASN A 36 -10.51 -12.03 -14.30
N PRO A 37 -10.05 -13.28 -14.41
CA PRO A 37 -9.04 -13.84 -13.49
C PRO A 37 -7.68 -13.13 -13.54
N ARG A 38 -7.47 -12.23 -14.51
CA ARG A 38 -6.29 -11.38 -14.65
C ARG A 38 -6.33 -10.18 -13.70
N ILE A 39 -7.48 -9.90 -13.08
CA ILE A 39 -7.66 -8.86 -12.09
C ILE A 39 -7.63 -9.49 -10.69
N PHE A 40 -6.76 -8.92 -9.86
CA PHE A 40 -6.70 -9.16 -8.43
C PHE A 40 -7.16 -7.90 -7.71
N ARG A 41 -8.05 -8.03 -6.73
CA ARG A 41 -8.54 -6.90 -5.93
C ARG A 41 -8.15 -7.07 -4.47
N VAL A 42 -7.84 -5.96 -3.82
CA VAL A 42 -7.63 -5.88 -2.38
C VAL A 42 -8.44 -4.74 -1.80
N HIS A 43 -9.16 -5.02 -0.73
CA HIS A 43 -9.93 -4.06 0.04
C HIS A 43 -9.25 -3.86 1.39
N LEU A 44 -8.88 -2.61 1.68
CA LEU A 44 -8.29 -2.18 2.94
C LEU A 44 -9.22 -1.17 3.60
N ALA A 45 -9.42 -1.28 4.91
CA ALA A 45 -10.26 -0.34 5.66
C ALA A 45 -9.58 0.07 6.97
N TYR A 46 -9.72 1.35 7.31
CA TYR A 46 -9.27 1.88 8.59
C TYR A 46 -10.02 3.15 8.95
N GLY A 47 -10.62 3.15 10.15
CA GLY A 47 -11.49 4.23 10.61
C GLY A 47 -12.66 4.46 9.64
N SER A 48 -12.75 5.67 9.12
CA SER A 48 -13.76 6.13 8.17
C SER A 48 -13.40 5.94 6.70
N LYS A 49 -12.26 5.33 6.37
CA LYS A 49 -11.80 5.19 4.98
C LYS A 49 -11.73 3.74 4.53
N ARG A 50 -12.09 3.53 3.27
CA ARG A 50 -11.88 2.29 2.51
C ARG A 50 -11.01 2.59 1.31
N LEU A 51 -10.02 1.75 1.07
CA LEU A 51 -9.16 1.78 -0.10
C LEU A 51 -9.36 0.48 -0.88
N ASP A 52 -9.75 0.64 -2.13
CA ASP A 52 -9.97 -0.46 -3.07
C ASP A 52 -8.86 -0.39 -4.12
N CYS A 53 -8.04 -1.44 -4.19
CA CYS A 53 -6.97 -1.53 -5.18
C CYS A 53 -7.22 -2.71 -6.11
N TYR A 54 -6.96 -2.50 -7.39
CA TYR A 54 -6.93 -3.54 -8.40
C TYR A 54 -5.53 -3.66 -8.97
N VAL A 55 -5.14 -4.88 -9.31
CA VAL A 55 -3.89 -5.22 -9.98
C VAL A 55 -4.21 -6.05 -11.21
N LEU A 56 -3.76 -5.57 -12.36
CA LEU A 56 -3.79 -6.28 -13.63
C LEU A 56 -2.52 -7.12 -13.74
N LYS A 57 -2.64 -8.45 -13.59
CA LYS A 57 -1.50 -9.37 -13.50
C LYS A 57 -0.63 -9.35 -14.77
N ASP A 58 -1.28 -9.39 -15.94
CA ASP A 58 -0.58 -9.50 -17.23
C ASP A 58 0.24 -8.25 -17.57
N THR A 59 -0.33 -7.07 -17.29
CA THR A 59 0.32 -5.78 -17.58
C THR A 59 1.14 -5.27 -16.41
N LYS A 60 1.04 -5.90 -15.23
CA LYS A 60 1.76 -5.54 -14.02
C LYS A 60 1.47 -4.10 -13.60
N VAL A 61 0.23 -3.67 -13.79
CA VAL A 61 -0.27 -2.33 -13.44
C VAL A 61 -1.23 -2.44 -12.28
N ALA A 62 -1.07 -1.55 -11.31
CA ALA A 62 -1.98 -1.38 -10.19
C ALA A 62 -2.56 0.04 -10.15
N GLY A 63 -3.82 0.13 -9.75
CA GLY A 63 -4.50 1.38 -9.42
C GLY A 63 -5.27 1.23 -8.12
N ALA A 64 -5.55 2.36 -7.46
CA ALA A 64 -6.31 2.37 -6.22
C ALA A 64 -7.27 3.56 -6.17
N MET A 65 -8.41 3.34 -5.53
CA MET A 65 -9.40 4.34 -5.20
C MET A 65 -9.60 4.35 -3.69
N ILE A 66 -9.80 5.54 -3.12
CA ILE A 66 -10.05 5.70 -1.68
C ILE A 66 -11.35 6.48 -1.47
N GLU A 67 -12.22 5.91 -0.64
CA GLU A 67 -13.52 6.46 -0.32
C GLU A 67 -13.64 6.73 1.19
N SER A 68 -14.54 7.61 1.57
CA SER A 68 -14.83 7.91 2.98
C SER A 68 -16.26 7.51 3.32
N GLU A 69 -16.42 6.69 4.36
CA GLU A 69 -17.69 6.24 4.90
C GLU A 69 -18.13 7.22 6.01
N GLN A 70 -19.21 7.97 5.77
CA GLN A 70 -19.64 9.06 6.66
C GLN A 70 -20.11 8.60 8.05
N THR A 71 -20.50 7.33 8.20
CA THR A 71 -21.08 6.77 9.42
C THR A 71 -20.03 6.24 10.40
N LYS A 72 -18.76 6.16 10.00
CA LYS A 72 -17.67 5.61 10.80
C LYS A 72 -16.84 6.72 11.45
N GLU A 73 -16.27 6.41 12.60
CA GLU A 73 -15.37 7.30 13.32
C GLU A 73 -14.09 7.57 12.52
N LYS A 74 -13.72 8.86 12.42
CA LYS A 74 -12.48 9.30 11.80
C LYS A 74 -11.30 9.05 12.73
N LYS A 75 -10.27 8.41 12.20
CA LYS A 75 -8.99 8.19 12.88
C LYS A 75 -7.90 9.10 12.31
N GLU A 76 -6.86 9.31 13.09
CA GLU A 76 -5.70 10.07 12.64
C GLU A 76 -4.90 9.27 11.60
N GLY A 77 -4.40 9.95 10.57
CA GLY A 77 -3.49 9.37 9.59
C GLY A 77 -4.09 8.30 8.67
N GLU A 78 -5.41 8.18 8.58
CA GLU A 78 -6.09 7.08 7.87
C GLU A 78 -5.57 6.87 6.45
N THR A 79 -5.52 7.93 5.65
CA THR A 79 -5.04 7.88 4.26
C THR A 79 -3.62 7.34 4.21
N SER A 80 -2.69 7.89 5.00
CA SER A 80 -1.29 7.47 5.01
C SER A 80 -1.13 6.03 5.49
N LEU A 81 -1.86 5.60 6.51
CA LEU A 81 -1.80 4.24 7.04
C LEU A 81 -2.36 3.22 6.04
N LEU A 82 -3.46 3.52 5.35
CA LEU A 82 -4.02 2.70 4.28
C LEU A 82 -3.05 2.58 3.10
N TYR A 83 -2.42 3.68 2.68
CA TYR A 83 -1.47 3.66 1.58
C TYR A 83 -0.14 2.98 1.94
N ARG A 84 0.30 3.04 3.21
CA ARG A 84 1.42 2.22 3.71
C ARG A 84 1.09 0.73 3.64
N ALA A 85 -0.09 0.34 4.10
CA ALA A 85 -0.57 -1.04 3.97
C ALA A 85 -0.65 -1.45 2.49
N LEU A 86 -1.19 -0.61 1.62
CA LEU A 86 -1.23 -0.85 0.18
C LEU A 86 0.18 -1.09 -0.40
N TYR A 87 1.16 -0.26 -0.03
CA TYR A 87 2.54 -0.45 -0.48
C TYR A 87 3.08 -1.84 -0.12
N HIS A 88 2.80 -2.35 1.08
CA HIS A 88 3.18 -3.71 1.46
C HIS A 88 2.49 -4.77 0.60
N VAL A 89 1.21 -4.59 0.28
CA VAL A 89 0.47 -5.51 -0.61
C VAL A 89 1.11 -5.51 -2.00
N LEU A 90 1.29 -4.34 -2.61
CA LEU A 90 1.85 -4.19 -3.96
C LEU A 90 3.28 -4.73 -4.04
N ARG A 91 4.09 -4.52 -2.99
CA ARG A 91 5.43 -5.10 -2.87
C ARG A 91 5.39 -6.63 -2.74
N GLY A 92 4.40 -7.17 -2.03
CA GLY A 92 4.11 -8.60 -1.97
C GLY A 92 3.80 -9.17 -3.35
N VAL A 93 2.99 -8.46 -4.14
CA VAL A 93 2.69 -8.83 -5.54
C VAL A 93 3.95 -8.77 -6.41
N ALA A 94 4.73 -7.69 -6.35
CA ALA A 94 5.99 -7.58 -7.09
C ALA A 94 6.97 -8.72 -6.74
N ASN A 95 7.09 -9.06 -5.45
CA ASN A 95 7.89 -10.20 -4.98
C ASN A 95 7.44 -11.53 -5.60
N ARG A 96 6.14 -11.73 -5.80
CA ARG A 96 5.59 -12.94 -6.40
C ARG A 96 5.81 -13.00 -7.89
N LEU A 97 5.62 -11.89 -8.58
CA LEU A 97 5.89 -11.78 -10.01
C LEU A 97 7.40 -11.88 -10.31
N GLY A 98 8.26 -11.62 -9.33
CA GLY A 98 9.71 -11.56 -9.51
C GLY A 98 10.16 -10.33 -10.31
N GLU A 99 9.25 -9.38 -10.51
CA GLU A 99 9.39 -8.23 -11.39
C GLU A 99 8.79 -6.97 -10.77
N ALA A 100 9.14 -5.81 -11.29
CA ALA A 100 8.59 -4.54 -10.84
C ALA A 100 7.08 -4.44 -11.19
N LEU A 101 6.33 -3.85 -10.27
CA LEU A 101 4.91 -3.52 -10.47
C LEU A 101 4.77 -2.01 -10.67
N SER A 102 4.11 -1.61 -11.75
CA SER A 102 3.80 -0.20 -12.02
C SER A 102 2.56 0.20 -11.23
N TYR A 103 2.67 1.22 -10.39
CA TYR A 103 1.54 1.76 -9.63
C TYR A 103 1.25 3.18 -10.05
N THR A 104 -0.02 3.46 -10.34
CA THR A 104 -0.51 4.80 -10.70
C THR A 104 -1.64 5.20 -9.76
N PHE A 105 -1.47 6.36 -9.15
CA PHE A 105 -2.46 7.03 -8.31
C PHE A 105 -3.03 8.23 -9.08
N VAL A 106 -4.33 8.21 -9.36
CA VAL A 106 -5.04 9.29 -10.06
C VAL A 106 -6.16 9.81 -9.18
N THR A 107 -6.31 11.13 -9.09
CA THR A 107 -7.35 11.76 -8.27
C THR A 107 -7.65 13.17 -8.76
N GLU A 108 -8.90 13.59 -8.65
CA GLU A 108 -9.35 14.98 -8.82
C GLU A 108 -9.47 15.72 -7.48
N ASN A 109 -9.35 14.99 -6.37
CA ASN A 109 -9.45 15.57 -5.02
C ASN A 109 -8.17 16.31 -4.64
N GLU A 110 -8.25 17.64 -4.54
CA GLU A 110 -7.13 18.53 -4.17
C GLU A 110 -6.42 18.13 -2.87
N LYS A 111 -7.16 17.65 -1.87
CA LYS A 111 -6.56 17.21 -0.59
C LYS A 111 -5.69 15.96 -0.78
N LEU A 112 -6.11 15.06 -1.67
CA LEU A 112 -5.32 13.89 -2.01
C LEU A 112 -4.13 14.23 -2.92
N ILE A 113 -4.26 15.24 -3.78
CA ILE A 113 -3.13 15.78 -4.57
C ILE A 113 -2.08 16.38 -3.62
N ALA A 114 -2.50 17.21 -2.67
CA ALA A 114 -1.60 17.79 -1.66
C ALA A 114 -0.96 16.70 -0.78
N TRP A 115 -1.73 15.70 -0.35
CA TRP A 115 -1.22 14.54 0.38
C TRP A 115 -0.20 13.75 -0.45
N ALA A 116 -0.47 13.50 -1.74
CA ALA A 116 0.42 12.73 -2.61
C ALA A 116 1.78 13.43 -2.78
N ASN A 117 1.80 14.75 -2.86
CA ASN A 117 3.04 15.54 -2.94
C ASN A 117 3.85 15.55 -1.64
N THR A 118 3.24 15.19 -0.50
CA THR A 118 3.89 15.18 0.81
C THR A 118 4.07 13.74 1.28
N HIS A 119 3.17 13.26 2.14
CA HIS A 119 3.23 11.93 2.75
C HIS A 119 3.14 10.79 1.72
N GLY A 120 2.39 10.97 0.63
CA GLY A 120 2.34 9.96 -0.43
C GLY A 120 3.72 9.76 -1.08
N ASN A 121 4.49 10.83 -1.25
CA ASN A 121 5.83 10.76 -1.81
C ASN A 121 6.84 10.08 -0.87
N GLU A 122 6.65 10.20 0.46
CA GLU A 122 7.44 9.46 1.46
C GLU A 122 7.21 7.94 1.37
N ILE A 123 6.01 7.52 0.95
CA ILE A 123 5.64 6.10 0.85
C ILE A 123 6.07 5.53 -0.52
N PHE A 124 5.77 6.24 -1.60
CA PHE A 124 5.85 5.69 -2.96
C PHE A 124 7.00 6.23 -3.81
N HIS A 125 7.65 7.33 -3.37
CA HIS A 125 8.72 7.99 -4.10
C HIS A 125 8.38 8.20 -5.58
N TRP A 126 7.42 9.08 -5.86
CA TRP A 126 6.85 9.24 -7.20
C TRP A 126 7.93 9.57 -8.22
N LYS A 127 7.98 8.80 -9.32
CA LYS A 127 8.88 9.06 -10.44
C LYS A 127 8.28 10.04 -11.44
N LYS A 128 6.96 9.98 -11.61
CA LYS A 128 6.22 10.85 -12.53
C LYS A 128 5.04 11.48 -11.78
N THR A 129 4.95 12.80 -11.90
CA THR A 129 3.85 13.60 -11.37
C THR A 129 3.34 14.48 -12.48
N THR A 130 2.03 14.48 -12.69
CA THR A 130 1.35 15.40 -13.60
C THR A 130 0.15 15.96 -12.85
N VAL A 131 0.09 17.28 -12.73
CA VAL A 131 -1.03 17.98 -12.12
C VAL A 131 -1.53 18.95 -13.18
N ASP A 132 -2.73 18.71 -13.67
CA ASP A 132 -3.42 19.61 -14.55
C ASP A 132 -4.28 20.55 -13.70
N HIS A 133 -3.96 21.84 -13.74
CA HIS A 133 -4.66 22.87 -12.97
C HIS A 133 -6.01 23.26 -13.58
N GLU A 134 -6.25 22.97 -14.86
CA GLU A 134 -7.52 23.27 -15.52
C GLU A 134 -8.57 22.20 -15.20
N SER A 135 -8.15 20.92 -15.15
CA SER A 135 -9.03 19.79 -14.82
C SER A 135 -8.97 19.35 -13.35
N SER A 136 -8.13 19.99 -12.53
CA SER A 136 -7.81 19.57 -11.15
C SER A 136 -7.37 18.11 -11.04
N LEU A 137 -6.88 17.52 -12.13
CA LEU A 137 -6.50 16.11 -12.20
C LEU A 137 -5.03 15.94 -11.80
N GLY A 138 -4.79 15.20 -10.72
CA GLY A 138 -3.47 14.75 -10.30
C GLY A 138 -3.22 13.29 -10.69
N SER A 139 -2.07 13.02 -11.31
CA SER A 139 -1.60 11.68 -11.65
C SER A 139 -0.17 11.49 -11.16
N PHE A 140 0.04 10.47 -10.32
CA PHE A 140 1.31 10.14 -9.70
C PHE A 140 1.66 8.69 -10.03
N SER A 141 2.90 8.38 -10.35
CA SER A 141 3.31 7.01 -10.71
C SER A 141 4.67 6.64 -10.19
N CYS A 142 4.82 5.37 -9.81
CA CYS A 142 6.09 4.78 -9.39
C CYS A 142 6.18 3.31 -9.82
N GLU A 143 7.38 2.75 -9.64
CA GLU A 143 7.63 1.32 -9.78
C GLU A 143 7.94 0.73 -8.40
N ILE A 144 7.23 -0.35 -8.07
CA ILE A 144 7.42 -1.08 -6.82
C ILE A 144 8.24 -2.32 -7.15
N PHE A 145 9.50 -2.32 -6.72
CA PHE A 145 10.43 -3.40 -6.99
C PHE A 145 10.31 -4.54 -5.96
N PRO A 146 10.55 -5.79 -6.37
CA PRO A 146 10.68 -6.90 -5.45
C PRO A 146 11.86 -6.68 -4.48
N THR A 147 11.69 -7.07 -3.22
CA THR A 147 12.74 -7.06 -2.19
C THR A 147 13.68 -8.23 -2.23
N VAL A 148 13.31 -9.29 -2.94
CA VAL A 148 14.09 -10.52 -2.90
C VAL A 148 15.39 -10.29 -3.66
N SER A 149 16.46 -10.01 -2.92
CA SER A 149 17.82 -10.26 -3.38
C SER A 149 17.85 -11.70 -3.90
N LYS A 150 18.35 -11.91 -5.13
CA LYS A 150 18.55 -13.22 -5.77
C LYS A 150 19.51 -14.16 -5.01
N ARG A 151 19.78 -13.94 -3.71
CA ARG A 151 20.67 -14.73 -2.88
C ARG A 151 19.94 -15.15 -1.60
N LYS A 152 19.74 -16.47 -1.50
CA LYS A 152 19.36 -17.27 -0.32
C LYS A 152 17.87 -17.44 -0.07
N ALA A 153 17.28 -18.37 -0.83
CA ALA A 153 16.19 -19.26 -0.36
C ALA A 153 16.65 -20.20 0.79
N GLN A 154 17.65 -19.82 1.58
CA GLN A 154 18.27 -20.66 2.59
C GLN A 154 18.81 -19.81 3.74
N GLN A 155 17.89 -19.23 4.52
CA GLN A 155 18.06 -19.03 5.96
C GLN A 155 16.71 -18.66 6.57
N ARG A 156 15.97 -19.72 6.93
CA ARG A 156 14.82 -19.64 7.84
C ARG A 156 15.32 -19.23 9.23
N LYS A 157 14.63 -18.25 9.79
CA LYS A 157 14.41 -17.92 11.22
C LYS A 157 14.57 -16.43 11.39
N THR A 158 13.46 -15.70 11.29
CA THR A 158 12.92 -14.67 12.20
C THR A 158 11.81 -13.93 11.43
N HIS A 159 10.67 -13.67 12.07
CA HIS A 159 9.43 -12.99 11.57
C HIS A 159 8.28 -13.87 11.07
N GLN A 160 7.69 -14.60 12.02
CA GLN A 160 6.48 -15.43 11.85
C GLN A 160 5.17 -14.63 11.70
N LYS A 161 5.18 -13.29 11.75
CA LYS A 161 3.94 -12.47 11.70
C LYS A 161 3.61 -11.89 10.32
N THR A 162 4.60 -11.71 9.46
CA THR A 162 4.39 -11.24 8.06
C THR A 162 4.17 -12.42 7.10
N GLU A 163 4.54 -13.64 7.49
CA GLU A 163 4.33 -14.83 6.67
C GLU A 163 2.85 -15.15 6.49
N ILE A 164 1.99 -14.89 7.49
CA ILE A 164 0.56 -15.25 7.44
C ILE A 164 -0.17 -14.53 6.28
N LEU A 165 0.16 -13.27 6.02
CA LEU A 165 -0.41 -12.52 4.89
C LEU A 165 0.15 -12.95 3.52
N LEU A 166 1.32 -13.58 3.50
CA LEU A 166 1.89 -14.16 2.28
C LEU A 166 1.30 -15.52 1.93
N TRP A 167 0.61 -16.20 2.86
CA TRP A 167 -0.05 -17.49 2.60
C TRP A 167 -1.33 -17.33 1.79
N GLU A 168 -2.15 -16.31 2.03
CA GLU A 168 -3.35 -16.08 1.21
C GLU A 168 -2.98 -15.73 -0.23
N VAL A 169 -1.93 -14.92 -0.45
CA VAL A 169 -1.38 -14.67 -1.80
C VAL A 169 -0.88 -15.96 -2.50
N ARG A 170 -0.58 -17.06 -1.77
CA ARG A 170 -0.19 -18.34 -2.40
C ARG A 170 -1.34 -19.01 -3.14
N GLU A 171 -2.57 -18.90 -2.66
CA GLU A 171 -3.73 -19.51 -3.31
C GLU A 171 -4.11 -18.74 -4.59
N TYR A 172 -3.76 -17.45 -4.63
CA TYR A 172 -4.18 -16.51 -5.68
C TYR A 172 -3.20 -16.38 -6.86
N PHE A 173 -2.01 -16.98 -6.76
CA PHE A 173 -0.97 -17.00 -7.80
C PHE A 173 -0.27 -18.37 -7.81
N PRO A 174 -0.90 -19.43 -8.38
CA PRO A 174 -0.20 -20.68 -8.63
C PRO A 174 0.90 -20.41 -9.68
N GLY A 175 2.15 -20.61 -9.28
CA GLY A 175 3.29 -20.59 -10.19
C GLY A 175 3.34 -21.83 -11.08
#